data_AF-A0A0C9TMN6-F1
#
_entry.id   AF-A0A0C9TMN6-F1
#
_cell.length_a   1.000
_cell.length_b   1.000
_cell.length_c   1.000
_cell.angle_alpha   90.00
_cell.angle_beta   90.00
_cell.angle_gamma   90.00
#
_symmetry.space_group_name_H-M   'P 1'
#
loop_
_entity.id
_entity.type
_entity.pdbx_description
1 polymer ?
#
loop_
_entity_poly.entity_id
_entity_poly.type
_entity_poly.pdbx_seq_one_letter_code
_entity_poly.pdbx_strand_id
1 'polypeptide(L)' 'IPTGHYSITYNAVSFVLPFQEEPGPFYLITRGRLVGVVASWQKASPLVIGVSGASFSKVSSVHRGWQQVEDAIDDKLA' A
#
# COMPACT_ATOMS: atom_id res chain seq x y z
N ILE A 1 3.53 -3.51 -10.99
CA ILE A 1 3.05 -2.33 -10.23
C ILE A 1 1.82 -1.78 -10.96
N PRO A 2 0.70 -1.44 -10.29
CA PRO A 2 -0.49 -0.89 -10.96
C PRO A 2 -0.19 0.43 -11.67
N THR A 3 -0.88 0.72 -12.78
CA THR A 3 -0.73 2.00 -13.49
C THR A 3 -1.04 3.18 -12.55
N GLY A 4 -0.26 4.24 -12.65
CA GLY A 4 -0.39 5.41 -11.78
C GLY A 4 0.31 5.25 -10.42
N HIS A 5 1.16 4.24 -10.26
CA HIS A 5 1.88 3.98 -9.00
C HIS A 5 3.38 3.81 -9.25
N TYR A 6 4.17 4.07 -8.22
CA TYR A 6 5.62 3.88 -8.20
C TYR A 6 6.04 3.04 -6.99
N SER A 7 7.22 2.41 -7.07
CA SER A 7 7.82 1.70 -5.94
C SER A 7 8.86 2.57 -5.28
N ILE A 8 8.94 2.47 -3.97
CA ILE A 8 9.93 3.12 -3.11
C ILE A 8 10.44 2.10 -2.09
N THR A 9 11.67 2.29 -1.64
CA THR A 9 12.29 1.45 -0.62
C THR A 9 12.59 2.30 0.61
N TYR A 10 12.18 1.81 1.78
CA TYR A 10 12.44 2.41 3.09
C TYR A 10 12.94 1.31 4.03
N ASN A 11 14.07 1.53 4.71
CA ASN A 11 14.71 0.53 5.59
C ASN A 11 14.78 -0.88 4.99
N ALA A 12 15.24 -0.97 3.73
CA ALA A 12 15.34 -2.21 2.93
C ALA A 12 14.00 -2.92 2.61
N VAL A 13 12.86 -2.32 2.92
CA VAL A 13 11.53 -2.81 2.57
C VAL A 13 10.98 -2.00 1.39
N SER A 14 10.60 -2.68 0.31
CA SER A 14 9.99 -2.04 -0.86
C SER A 14 8.46 -2.11 -0.82
N PHE A 15 7.82 -0.99 -1.13
CA PHE A 15 6.37 -0.90 -1.24
C PHE A 15 5.95 0.14 -2.27
N VAL A 16 4.66 0.11 -2.62
CA VAL A 16 4.11 0.93 -3.70
C VAL A 16 3.30 2.10 -3.16
N LEU A 17 3.31 3.20 -3.89
CA LEU A 17 2.47 4.37 -3.65
C LEU A 17 1.84 4.86 -4.96
N PRO A 18 0.63 5.43 -4.92
CA PRO A 18 0.06 6.13 -6.06
C PRO A 18 0.77 7.47 -6.30
N PHE A 19 0.76 7.94 -7.55
CA PHE A 19 1.13 9.33 -7.84
C PHE A 19 0.14 10.30 -7.20
N GLN A 20 0.58 11.54 -6.97
CA GLN A 20 -0.23 12.58 -6.30
C GLN A 20 -1.55 12.89 -7.02
N GLU A 21 -1.60 12.68 -8.33
CA GLU A 21 -2.76 12.93 -9.19
C GLU A 21 -3.81 11.80 -9.16
N GLU A 22 -3.47 10.65 -8.58
CA GLU A 22 -4.39 9.51 -8.56
C GLU A 22 -5.59 9.79 -7.64
N PRO A 23 -6.82 9.62 -8.15
CA PRO A 23 -8.01 9.81 -7.34
C PRO A 23 -8.15 8.68 -6.30
N GLY A 24 -8.58 9.06 -5.10
CA GLY A 24 -9.03 8.09 -4.11
C GLY A 24 -10.30 7.35 -4.56
N PRO A 25 -10.78 6.37 -3.78
CA PRO A 25 -10.31 5.98 -2.45
C PRO A 25 -8.95 5.28 -2.45
N PHE A 26 -8.21 5.39 -1.35
CA PHE A 26 -6.91 4.75 -1.17
C PHE A 26 -6.99 3.53 -0.25
N TYR A 27 -6.22 2.50 -0.55
CA TYR A 27 -6.16 1.25 0.19
C TYR A 27 -4.73 0.95 0.61
N LEU A 28 -4.49 0.83 1.90
CA LEU A 28 -3.24 0.32 2.44
C LEU A 28 -3.32 -1.21 2.44
N ILE A 29 -2.40 -1.85 1.73
CA ILE A 29 -2.23 -3.30 1.71
C ILE A 29 -0.97 -3.62 2.50
N THR A 30 -1.13 -4.27 3.65
CA THR A 30 -0.02 -4.74 4.50
C THR A 30 0.34 -6.20 4.22
N ARG A 31 -0.59 -6.95 3.62
CA ARG A 31 -0.35 -8.31 3.12
C ARG A 31 -1.17 -8.59 1.87
N GLY A 32 -0.47 -8.95 0.79
CA GLY A 32 -1.05 -9.24 -0.52
C GLY A 32 0.04 -9.66 -1.49
N ARG A 33 -0.30 -9.73 -2.79
CA ARG A 33 0.68 -9.90 -3.87
C ARG A 33 1.64 -8.71 -3.97
N LEU A 34 1.25 -7.57 -3.41
CA LEU A 34 2.00 -6.33 -3.40
C LEU A 34 1.60 -5.53 -2.16
N VAL A 35 2.57 -4.90 -1.50
CA VAL A 35 2.41 -4.12 -0.26
C VAL A 35 2.54 -2.63 -0.57
N GLY A 36 1.79 -1.80 0.15
CA GLY A 36 1.82 -0.35 0.03
C GLY A 36 0.44 0.28 -0.11
N VAL A 37 0.39 1.53 -0.55
CA VAL A 37 -0.84 2.26 -0.80
C VAL A 37 -1.23 2.12 -2.27
N VAL A 38 -2.49 1.78 -2.52
CA VAL A 38 -3.05 1.63 -3.87
C VAL A 38 -4.31 2.46 -4.02
N ALA A 39 -4.38 3.25 -5.09
CA ALA A 39 -5.56 4.04 -5.45
C ALA A 39 -6.60 3.16 -6.14
N SER A 40 -7.88 3.39 -5.80
CA SER A 40 -9.07 2.67 -6.28
C SER A 40 -9.14 1.18 -5.91
N TRP A 41 -10.36 0.69 -5.64
CA TRP A 41 -10.57 -0.73 -5.34
C TRP A 41 -10.31 -1.63 -6.55
N GLN A 42 -10.54 -1.13 -7.76
CA GLN A 42 -10.30 -1.88 -8.99
C GLN A 42 -8.83 -2.28 -9.15
N LYS A 43 -7.89 -1.42 -8.72
CA LYS A 43 -6.45 -1.72 -8.72
C LYS A 43 -6.01 -2.50 -7.48
N ALA A 44 -6.64 -2.27 -6.32
CA ALA A 44 -6.28 -2.94 -5.06
C ALA A 44 -6.78 -4.39 -4.98
N SER A 45 -8.01 -4.66 -5.42
CA SER A 45 -8.67 -5.96 -5.26
C SER A 45 -7.88 -7.15 -5.83
N PRO A 46 -7.26 -7.07 -7.03
CA PRO A 46 -6.50 -8.20 -7.57
C PRO A 46 -5.23 -8.53 -6.78
N LEU A 47 -4.80 -7.64 -5.89
CA LEU A 47 -3.62 -7.79 -5.05
C LEU A 47 -3.91 -8.50 -3.73
N VAL A 48 -5.18 -8.53 -3.30
CA VAL A 48 -5.59 -9.07 -1.99
C VAL A 48 -6.57 -10.22 -2.11
N ILE A 49 -7.45 -10.22 -3.11
CA ILE A 49 -8.44 -11.27 -3.30
C ILE A 49 -7.74 -12.58 -3.69
N GLY A 50 -8.08 -13.67 -3.00
CA GLY A 50 -7.47 -14.99 -3.20
C GLY A 50 -6.09 -15.16 -2.58
N VAL A 51 -5.57 -14.16 -1.85
CA VAL A 51 -4.33 -14.30 -1.08
C VAL A 51 -4.67 -14.71 0.35
N SER A 52 -4.16 -15.87 0.78
CA SER A 52 -4.39 -16.36 2.14
C SER A 52 -3.82 -15.39 3.19
N GLY A 53 -4.68 -15.00 4.13
CA GLY A 53 -4.35 -14.02 5.17
C GLY A 53 -4.08 -12.61 4.63
N ALA A 54 -4.59 -12.25 3.45
CA ALA A 54 -4.52 -10.88 2.95
C ALA A 54 -5.01 -9.89 4.01
N SER A 55 -4.33 -8.76 4.12
CA SER A 55 -4.67 -7.68 5.04
C SER A 55 -4.59 -6.35 4.32
N PHE A 56 -5.71 -5.63 4.36
CA PHE A 56 -5.83 -4.32 3.77
C PHE A 56 -6.84 -3.47 4.52
N SER A 57 -6.67 -2.15 4.46
CA SER A 57 -7.58 -1.17 5.06
C SER A 57 -7.74 0.04 4.14
N LYS A 58 -8.88 0.72 4.23
CA LYS A 58 -9.09 1.98 3.53
C LYS A 58 -8.42 3.10 4.31
N VAL A 59 -7.69 3.97 3.63
CA VAL A 59 -7.02 5.14 4.24
C VAL A 59 -7.53 6.44 3.64
N SER A 60 -7.54 7.50 4.45
CA SER A 60 -8.08 8.80 4.08
C SER A 60 -7.19 9.56 3.08
N SER A 61 -5.89 9.26 3.05
CA SER A 61 -4.91 9.89 2.17
C SER A 61 -3.70 9.01 1.96
N VAL A 62 -2.95 9.29 0.89
CA VAL A 62 -1.67 8.63 0.58
C VAL A 62 -0.67 8.83 1.73
N HIS A 63 -0.55 10.06 2.23
CA HIS A 63 0.35 10.39 3.34
C HIS A 63 0.08 9.56 4.59
N ARG A 64 -1.20 9.39 4.98
CA ARG A 64 -1.55 8.57 6.14
C ARG A 64 -1.28 7.08 5.92
N GLY A 65 -1.41 6.60 4.68
CA GLY A 65 -1.02 5.24 4.32
C GLY A 65 0.50 5.05 4.38
N TRP A 66 1.27 6.02 3.89
CA TRP A 66 2.74 6.06 3.97
C TRP A 66 3.23 5.99 5.42
N GLN A 67 2.71 6.86 6.30
CA GLN A 67 3.10 6.88 7.71
C GLN A 67 2.86 5.52 8.39
N GLN A 68 1.72 4.89 8.15
CA GLN A 68 1.43 3.55 8.70
C GLN A 68 2.38 2.47 8.17
N VAL A 69 2.91 2.61 6.94
CA VAL A 69 3.91 1.68 6.42
C VAL A 69 5.26 1.91 7.10
N GLU A 70 5.70 3.16 7.24
CA GLU A 70 6.93 3.50 7.97
C GLU A 70 6.87 2.99 9.42
N ASP A 71 5.82 3.34 10.16
CA ASP A 71 5.63 2.91 11.55
C ASP A 71 5.69 1.38 11.69
N ALA A 72 5.09 0.64 10.75
CA ALA A 72 5.09 -0.82 10.75
C ALA A 72 6.43 -1.44 10.33
N ILE A 73 7.25 -0.73 9.55
CA ILE A 73 8.61 -1.17 9.22
C ILE A 73 9.50 -0.94 10.43
N ASP A 74 9.40 0.22 11.08
CA ASP A 74 10.24 0.58 12.21
C ASP A 74 9.93 -0.25 13.46
N ASP A 75 8.66 -0.56 13.73
CA ASP A 75 8.25 -1.48 14.83
C ASP A 75 8.83 -2.89 14.66
N LYS A 76 9.02 -3.36 13.43
CA LYS A 76 9.63 -4.68 13.16
C LYS A 76 11.16 -4.69 13.27
N LEU A 77 11.79 -3.52 13.31
CA LEU A 77 13.24 -3.36 13.43
C LEU A 77 13.67 -3.08 14.88
N ALA A 78 12.73 -2.79 15.77
CA ALA A 78 12.92 -2.63 17.22
C ALA A 78 12.91 -3.98 17.96
#